data_AF-A0A8C9DTA0-F1
#
_entry.id   AF-A0A8C9DTA0-F1
#
_cell.length_a   1.000
_cell.length_b   1.000
_cell.length_c   1.000
_cell.angle_alpha   90.00
_cell.angle_beta   90.00
_cell.angle_gamma   90.00
#
_symmetry.space_group_name_H-M   'P 1'
#
loop_
_entity.id
_entity.type
_entity.pdbx_description
1 polymer ?
#
loop_
_entity_poly.entity_id
_entity_poly.type
_entity_poly.pdbx_seq_one_letter_code
_entity_poly.pdbx_strand_id
1 'polypeptide(L)'
;LNNIMYAEECQQIHTNSKTLEIATPRKPVLSVSARKIKDNAADWHNLILKWETLNDAGFTTANNIANLKISLLSKDKAQLESSSPTDDENEEKMYPEYSEELEMLCEELQATLAGLTKIQVKMEKLSSTTKGICELENYHHGEESKRLPLFHTWPTTHFYEVSRKLSDMYRKELLLKRTVAEELAHCSDHDLTLSYLSMWLHQPYVESDSKLHLESMLLETGHRAL
;
A
#
# COMPACT_ATOMS: atom_id res chain seq x y z
N LEU A 1 -76.33 36.41 39.09
CA LEU A 1 -77.26 36.98 38.09
C LEU A 1 -76.48 38.00 37.27
N ASN A 2 -76.29 37.70 35.98
CA ASN A 2 -75.84 38.58 34.88
C ASN A 2 -74.43 39.20 34.98
N ASN A 3 -73.68 39.41 33.90
CA ASN A 3 -73.67 38.90 32.53
C ASN A 3 -72.30 39.32 31.93
N ILE A 4 -71.85 38.58 30.94
CA ILE A 4 -70.64 38.79 30.12
C ILE A 4 -70.74 40.11 29.32
N MET A 5 -69.62 40.74 28.91
CA MET A 5 -69.31 41.11 27.50
C MET A 5 -68.00 41.93 27.33
N TYR A 6 -67.30 41.58 26.25
CA TYR A 6 -65.99 41.99 25.74
C TYR A 6 -65.94 43.38 25.07
N ALA A 7 -64.72 43.96 24.99
CA ALA A 7 -64.11 44.66 23.83
C ALA A 7 -62.66 45.07 24.23
N GLU A 8 -61.60 44.39 23.78
CA GLU A 8 -60.74 44.69 22.59
C GLU A 8 -60.20 46.13 22.50
N GLU A 9 -58.88 46.31 22.68
CA GLU A 9 -58.05 47.17 21.81
C GLU A 9 -56.52 46.91 21.98
N CYS A 10 -55.79 47.23 20.91
CA CYS A 10 -54.56 46.61 20.39
C CYS A 10 -53.19 47.02 20.98
N GLN A 11 -52.23 46.05 20.85
CA GLN A 11 -50.81 46.14 20.43
C GLN A 11 -49.85 47.10 21.19
N GLN A 12 -48.69 46.66 21.68
CA GLN A 12 -47.54 46.25 20.86
C GLN A 12 -46.61 45.32 21.67
N ILE A 13 -46.46 44.05 21.27
CA ILE A 13 -45.42 43.15 21.81
C ILE A 13 -44.26 43.14 20.81
N HIS A 14 -43.09 43.61 21.26
CA HIS A 14 -41.85 43.55 20.50
C HIS A 14 -41.23 42.17 20.71
N THR A 15 -41.61 41.18 19.89
CA THR A 15 -40.92 39.89 19.82
C THR A 15 -39.75 39.99 18.85
N ASN A 16 -38.55 39.93 19.40
CA ASN A 16 -37.29 39.86 18.66
C ASN A 16 -37.20 38.46 18.01
N SER A 17 -37.57 38.36 16.74
CA SER A 17 -37.46 37.13 15.95
C SER A 17 -35.99 36.81 15.70
N LYS A 18 -35.42 35.86 16.44
CA LYS A 18 -34.18 35.18 16.04
C LYS A 18 -34.48 34.36 14.79
N THR A 19 -33.97 34.84 13.66
CA THR A 19 -33.96 34.12 12.39
C THR A 19 -33.30 32.76 12.59
N LEU A 20 -34.08 31.68 12.52
CA LEU A 20 -33.59 30.34 12.33
C LEU A 20 -32.87 30.31 10.98
N GLU A 21 -31.55 30.29 11.00
CA GLU A 21 -30.76 29.90 9.84
C GLU A 21 -31.24 28.53 9.39
N ILE A 22 -31.89 28.50 8.23
CA ILE A 22 -32.24 27.28 7.52
C ILE A 22 -30.91 26.68 7.04
N ALA A 23 -30.33 25.82 7.88
CA ALA A 23 -29.25 24.95 7.46
C ALA A 23 -29.78 24.08 6.33
N THR A 24 -29.22 24.26 5.14
CA THR A 24 -29.46 23.40 3.99
C THR A 24 -29.26 21.93 4.40
N PRO A 25 -30.08 20.98 3.92
CA PRO A 25 -29.92 19.58 4.27
C PRO A 25 -28.58 19.10 3.72
N ARG A 26 -27.56 19.05 4.57
CA ARG A 26 -26.29 18.41 4.23
C ARG A 26 -26.64 16.95 3.96
N LYS A 27 -26.37 16.45 2.75
CA LYS A 27 -26.36 14.99 2.49
C LYS A 27 -25.64 14.34 3.67
N PRO A 28 -26.18 13.27 4.28
CA PRO A 28 -25.61 12.73 5.50
C PRO A 28 -24.15 12.39 5.22
N VAL A 29 -23.23 13.07 5.92
CA VAL A 29 -21.76 12.93 5.75
C VAL A 29 -21.37 11.45 5.80
N LEU A 30 -22.08 10.67 6.64
CA LEU A 30 -21.99 9.22 6.77
C LEU A 30 -22.14 8.48 5.42
N SER A 31 -23.02 8.91 4.51
CA SER A 31 -23.20 8.29 3.19
C SER A 31 -22.03 8.53 2.24
N VAL A 32 -21.33 9.66 2.39
CA VAL A 32 -20.17 10.01 1.56
C VAL A 32 -18.92 9.30 2.09
N SER A 33 -18.72 9.31 3.42
CA SER A 33 -17.66 8.55 4.09
C SER A 33 -17.76 7.05 3.78
N ALA A 34 -18.96 6.45 3.93
CA ALA A 34 -19.18 5.04 3.60
C ALA A 34 -18.84 4.73 2.14
N ARG A 35 -19.30 5.54 1.18
CA ARG A 35 -18.92 5.33 -0.24
C ARG A 35 -17.41 5.37 -0.41
N LYS A 36 -16.73 6.35 0.20
CA LYS A 36 -15.28 6.50 0.05
C LYS A 36 -14.50 5.33 0.67
N ILE A 37 -14.93 4.82 1.82
CA ILE A 37 -14.33 3.63 2.43
C ILE A 37 -14.55 2.40 1.55
N LYS A 38 -15.74 2.25 0.97
CA LYS A 38 -16.04 1.18 0.03
C LYS A 38 -15.11 1.23 -1.19
N ASP A 39 -14.97 2.40 -1.83
CA ASP A 39 -14.06 2.58 -2.96
C ASP A 39 -12.59 2.27 -2.56
N ASN A 40 -12.16 2.74 -1.38
CA ASN A 40 -10.82 2.45 -0.85
C ASN A 40 -10.57 0.96 -0.66
N ALA A 41 -11.57 0.17 -0.23
CA ALA A 41 -11.43 -1.27 -0.07
C ALA A 41 -11.20 -2.00 -1.41
N ALA A 42 -11.91 -1.59 -2.46
CA ALA A 42 -11.67 -2.09 -3.82
C ALA A 42 -10.27 -1.69 -4.33
N ASP A 43 -9.86 -0.45 -4.07
CA ASP A 43 -8.52 0.03 -4.44
C ASP A 43 -7.41 -0.75 -3.73
N TRP A 44 -7.57 -1.09 -2.45
CA TRP A 44 -6.64 -1.94 -1.72
C TRP A 44 -6.42 -3.29 -2.42
N HIS A 45 -7.51 -3.97 -2.79
CA HIS A 45 -7.45 -5.23 -3.50
C HIS A 45 -6.70 -5.09 -4.83
N ASN A 46 -7.03 -4.06 -5.60
CA ASN A 46 -6.40 -3.80 -6.89
C ASN A 46 -4.91 -3.46 -6.76
N LEU A 47 -4.50 -2.73 -5.71
CA LEU A 47 -3.11 -2.42 -5.45
C LEU A 47 -2.32 -3.66 -5.06
N ILE A 48 -2.88 -4.55 -4.23
CA ILE A 48 -2.23 -5.80 -3.84
C ILE A 48 -2.06 -6.72 -5.04
N LEU A 49 -3.07 -6.88 -5.90
CA LEU A 49 -2.91 -7.67 -7.14
C LEU A 49 -1.79 -7.13 -8.05
N LYS A 50 -1.68 -5.81 -8.18
CA LYS A 50 -0.60 -5.17 -8.95
C LYS A 50 0.76 -5.34 -8.27
N TRP A 51 0.79 -5.33 -6.95
CA TRP A 51 2.00 -5.58 -6.18
C TRP A 51 2.51 -6.99 -6.46
N GLU A 52 1.66 -8.02 -6.35
CA GLU A 52 2.06 -9.41 -6.61
C GLU A 52 2.57 -9.59 -8.05
N THR A 53 1.90 -8.98 -9.03
CA THR A 53 2.33 -9.03 -10.43
C THR A 53 3.75 -8.46 -10.62
N LEU A 54 4.03 -7.30 -10.00
CA LEU A 54 5.37 -6.70 -10.06
C LEU A 54 6.40 -7.47 -9.23
N ASN A 55 5.97 -8.06 -8.10
CA ASN A 55 6.83 -8.90 -7.28
C ASN A 55 7.34 -10.11 -8.08
N ASP A 56 6.46 -10.80 -8.79
CA ASP A 56 6.79 -11.98 -9.61
C ASP A 56 7.70 -11.61 -10.79
N ALA A 57 7.41 -10.49 -11.45
CA ALA A 57 8.27 -9.96 -12.51
C ALA A 57 9.67 -9.63 -11.98
N GLY A 58 9.74 -8.89 -10.85
CA GLY A 58 11.01 -8.55 -10.21
C GLY A 58 11.78 -9.76 -9.70
N PHE A 59 11.09 -10.79 -9.21
CA PHE A 59 11.72 -12.05 -8.83
C PHE A 59 12.37 -12.74 -10.03
N THR A 60 11.68 -12.74 -11.18
CA THR A 60 12.19 -13.31 -12.42
C THR A 60 13.46 -12.59 -12.85
N THR A 61 13.45 -11.25 -12.90
CA THR A 61 14.64 -10.45 -13.23
C THR A 61 15.78 -10.66 -12.22
N ALA A 62 15.49 -10.65 -10.91
CA ALA A 62 16.49 -10.92 -9.87
C ALA A 62 17.11 -12.31 -10.00
N ASN A 63 16.31 -13.34 -10.29
CA ASN A 63 16.79 -14.69 -10.52
C ASN A 63 17.69 -14.77 -11.76
N ASN A 64 17.36 -14.04 -12.83
CA ASN A 64 18.21 -13.96 -14.02
C ASN A 64 19.56 -13.31 -13.71
N ILE A 65 19.58 -12.21 -12.95
CA ILE A 65 20.82 -11.57 -12.46
C ILE A 65 21.67 -12.58 -11.69
N ALA A 66 21.07 -13.29 -10.73
CA ALA A 66 21.77 -14.28 -9.92
C ALA A 66 22.40 -15.39 -10.80
N ASN A 67 21.63 -15.97 -11.73
CA ASN A 67 22.09 -17.04 -12.61
C ASN A 67 23.20 -16.57 -13.56
N LEU A 68 23.09 -15.36 -14.11
CA LEU A 68 24.12 -14.76 -14.95
C LEU A 68 25.44 -14.63 -14.17
N LYS A 69 25.38 -14.13 -12.94
CA LYS A 69 26.54 -13.98 -12.07
C LYS A 69 27.18 -15.30 -11.66
N ILE A 70 26.38 -16.31 -11.31
CA ILE A 70 26.90 -17.66 -10.99
C ILE A 70 27.64 -18.25 -12.20
N SER A 71 27.10 -18.03 -13.40
CA SER A 71 27.72 -18.48 -14.64
C SER A 71 29.07 -17.79 -14.90
N LEU A 72 29.17 -16.48 -14.63
CA LEU A 72 30.40 -15.71 -14.74
C LEU A 72 31.48 -16.23 -13.77
N LEU A 73 31.14 -16.35 -12.48
CA LEU A 73 32.07 -16.84 -11.45
C LEU A 73 32.58 -18.25 -11.74
N SER A 74 31.71 -19.13 -12.26
CA SER A 74 32.09 -20.49 -12.63
C SER A 74 33.06 -20.53 -13.82
N LYS A 75 32.87 -19.64 -14.80
CA LYS A 75 33.72 -19.53 -15.99
C LYS A 75 35.10 -18.96 -15.65
N ASP A 76 35.17 -17.97 -14.75
CA ASP A 76 36.42 -17.38 -14.30
C ASP A 76 37.27 -18.39 -13.51
N LYS A 77 36.62 -19.18 -12.64
CA LYS A 77 37.29 -20.27 -11.90
C LYS A 77 37.87 -21.33 -12.84
N ALA A 78 37.14 -21.73 -13.89
CA ALA A 78 37.62 -22.72 -14.85
C ALA A 78 38.82 -22.23 -15.68
N GLN A 79 38.89 -20.93 -16.01
CA GLN A 79 40.04 -20.34 -16.72
C GLN A 79 41.29 -20.23 -15.83
N LEU A 80 41.12 -19.91 -14.54
CA LEU A 80 42.19 -19.89 -13.54
C LEU A 80 42.77 -21.29 -13.27
N GLU A 81 41.93 -22.33 -13.28
CA GLU A 81 42.38 -23.72 -13.09
C GLU A 81 43.03 -24.31 -14.37
N SER A 82 42.81 -23.71 -15.54
CA SER A 82 43.33 -24.18 -16.83
C SER A 82 44.64 -23.50 -17.28
N SER A 83 45.11 -22.46 -16.58
CA SER A 83 46.28 -21.68 -16.98
C SER A 83 47.58 -22.29 -16.43
N SER A 84 48.39 -22.88 -17.32
CA SER A 84 49.79 -23.24 -17.05
C SER A 84 50.68 -21.99 -17.23
N PRO A 85 51.82 -21.86 -16.53
CA PRO A 85 52.60 -20.63 -16.50
C PRO A 85 53.46 -20.51 -17.77
N THR A 86 52.88 -20.05 -18.87
CA THR A 86 53.65 -19.48 -19.98
C THR A 86 52.91 -18.29 -20.56
N ASP A 87 53.64 -17.17 -20.58
CA ASP A 87 53.35 -15.85 -21.14
C ASP A 87 52.42 -15.87 -22.37
N ASP A 88 51.42 -14.98 -22.39
CA ASP A 88 51.37 -13.94 -23.43
C ASP A 88 50.39 -12.82 -23.07
N GLU A 89 50.83 -11.59 -23.34
CA GLU A 89 50.14 -10.33 -23.13
C GLU A 89 48.95 -10.20 -24.11
N ASN A 90 47.71 -10.36 -23.62
CA ASN A 90 46.50 -9.91 -24.33
C ASN A 90 45.38 -9.65 -23.32
N GLU A 91 45.52 -8.56 -22.55
CA GLU A 91 44.56 -8.10 -21.51
C GLU A 91 43.25 -7.51 -22.05
N GLU A 92 42.85 -7.79 -23.29
CA GLU A 92 41.68 -7.13 -23.88
C GLU A 92 40.96 -8.09 -24.83
N LYS A 93 39.95 -8.84 -24.34
CA LYS A 93 38.76 -9.33 -25.09
C LYS A 93 38.00 -10.48 -24.39
N MET A 94 37.27 -10.16 -23.34
CA MET A 94 36.04 -10.82 -22.86
C MET A 94 35.60 -9.88 -21.72
N TYR A 95 34.50 -9.12 -21.73
CA TYR A 95 33.12 -9.54 -21.66
C TYR A 95 32.14 -8.34 -21.89
N PRO A 96 32.16 -7.61 -23.03
CA PRO A 96 31.27 -6.46 -23.22
C PRO A 96 29.79 -6.84 -23.17
N GLU A 97 29.42 -7.92 -23.87
CA GLU A 97 28.05 -8.41 -24.03
C GLU A 97 27.40 -8.86 -22.70
N TYR A 98 28.17 -9.50 -21.81
CA TYR A 98 27.67 -9.88 -20.48
C TYR A 98 27.51 -8.70 -19.54
N SER A 99 28.37 -7.67 -19.66
CA SER A 99 28.21 -6.45 -18.86
C SER A 99 26.97 -5.67 -19.29
N GLU A 100 26.66 -5.68 -20.59
CA GLU A 100 25.46 -5.07 -21.16
C GLU A 100 24.18 -5.82 -20.75
N GLU A 101 24.19 -7.16 -20.80
CA GLU A 101 23.04 -7.97 -20.33
C GLU A 101 22.77 -7.75 -18.83
N LEU A 102 23.82 -7.73 -18.00
CA LEU A 102 23.70 -7.47 -16.57
C LEU A 102 23.17 -6.06 -16.29
N GLU A 103 23.65 -5.06 -17.02
CA GLU A 103 23.19 -3.68 -16.91
C GLU A 103 21.70 -3.56 -17.26
N MET A 104 21.26 -4.15 -18.39
CA MET A 104 19.84 -4.19 -18.78
C MET A 104 18.95 -4.84 -17.71
N LEU A 105 19.38 -5.97 -17.14
CA LEU A 105 18.63 -6.64 -16.08
C LEU A 105 18.56 -5.80 -14.80
N CYS A 106 19.64 -5.09 -14.46
CA CYS A 106 19.64 -4.17 -13.32
C CYS A 106 18.69 -2.99 -13.55
N GLU A 107 18.66 -2.41 -14.75
CA GLU A 107 17.71 -1.37 -15.13
C GLU A 107 16.25 -1.85 -15.05
N GLU A 108 15.97 -3.06 -15.53
CA GLU A 108 14.64 -3.67 -15.44
C GLU A 108 14.22 -3.90 -13.97
N LEU A 109 15.13 -4.37 -13.12
CA LEU A 109 14.86 -4.55 -11.69
C LEU A 109 14.59 -3.19 -11.00
N GLN A 110 15.35 -2.15 -11.35
CA GLN A 110 15.12 -0.79 -10.86
C GLN A 110 13.77 -0.23 -11.32
N ALA A 111 13.39 -0.47 -12.58
CA ALA A 111 12.07 -0.09 -13.08
C ALA A 111 10.93 -0.79 -12.30
N THR A 112 11.12 -2.07 -11.97
CA THR A 112 10.19 -2.82 -11.12
C THR A 112 10.07 -2.21 -9.72
N LEU A 113 11.20 -1.89 -9.07
CA LEU A 113 11.21 -1.21 -7.77
C LEU A 113 10.54 0.17 -7.81
N ALA A 114 10.71 0.93 -8.90
CA ALA A 114 10.00 2.18 -9.10
C ALA A 114 8.48 1.96 -9.23
N GLY A 115 8.06 0.88 -9.88
CA GLY A 115 6.67 0.42 -9.92
C GLY A 115 6.11 0.10 -8.54
N LEU A 116 6.81 -0.72 -7.75
CA LEU A 116 6.44 -1.07 -6.38
C LEU A 116 6.37 0.16 -5.47
N THR A 117 7.30 1.11 -5.65
CA THR A 117 7.28 2.41 -4.95
C THR A 117 6.01 3.19 -5.25
N LYS A 118 5.59 3.27 -6.51
CA LYS A 118 4.34 3.93 -6.90
C LYS A 118 3.10 3.27 -6.29
N ILE A 119 3.12 1.94 -6.12
CA ILE A 119 2.04 1.21 -5.44
C ILE A 119 2.04 1.56 -3.94
N GLN A 120 3.20 1.52 -3.29
CA GLN A 120 3.33 1.78 -1.86
C GLN A 120 2.87 3.20 -1.50
N VAL A 121 3.21 4.22 -2.31
CA VAL A 121 2.70 5.59 -2.14
C VAL A 121 1.17 5.66 -2.24
N LYS A 122 0.56 4.86 -3.13
CA LYS A 122 -0.91 4.79 -3.22
C LYS A 122 -1.52 4.14 -1.98
N MET A 123 -0.90 3.08 -1.44
CA MET A 123 -1.32 2.44 -0.20
C MET A 123 -1.27 3.40 1.00
N GLU A 124 -0.22 4.21 1.11
CA GLU A 124 -0.12 5.27 2.12
C GLU A 124 -1.23 6.32 1.97
N LYS A 125 -1.54 6.69 0.72
CA LYS A 125 -2.62 7.63 0.41
C LYS A 125 -3.99 7.06 0.79
N LEU A 126 -4.26 5.79 0.55
CA LEU A 126 -5.49 5.13 1.00
C LEU A 126 -5.59 5.17 2.53
N SER A 127 -4.51 4.82 3.23
CA SER A 127 -4.45 4.88 4.70
C SER A 127 -4.69 6.29 5.24
N SER A 128 -4.08 7.30 4.62
CA SER A 128 -4.24 8.71 5.00
C SER A 128 -5.67 9.21 4.73
N THR A 129 -6.27 8.75 3.63
CA THR A 129 -7.67 9.07 3.31
C THR A 129 -8.61 8.52 4.39
N THR A 130 -8.43 7.25 4.77
CA THR A 130 -9.23 6.62 5.83
C THR A 130 -9.02 7.32 7.18
N LYS A 131 -7.77 7.74 7.50
CA LYS A 131 -7.48 8.54 8.69
C LYS A 131 -8.27 9.86 8.70
N GLY A 132 -8.27 10.59 7.58
CA GLY A 132 -8.99 11.85 7.46
C GLY A 132 -10.51 11.68 7.65
N ILE A 133 -11.06 10.54 7.20
CA ILE A 133 -12.47 10.20 7.46
C ILE A 133 -12.70 9.96 8.96
N CYS A 134 -11.83 9.22 9.65
CA CYS A 134 -11.93 9.04 11.10
C CYS A 134 -11.87 10.38 11.86
N GLU A 135 -10.94 11.25 11.49
CA GLU A 135 -10.77 12.58 12.11
C GLU A 135 -12.02 13.45 11.89
N LEU A 136 -12.59 13.42 10.69
CA LEU A 136 -13.82 14.14 10.36
C LEU A 136 -15.03 13.61 11.16
N GLU A 137 -15.16 12.29 11.31
CA GLU A 137 -16.23 11.69 12.09
C GLU A 137 -16.12 12.04 13.58
N ASN A 138 -14.91 11.98 14.14
CA ASN A 138 -14.63 12.40 15.52
C ASN A 138 -14.98 13.88 15.75
N TYR A 139 -14.66 14.76 14.79
CA TYR A 139 -15.00 16.17 14.86
C TYR A 139 -16.52 16.41 14.92
N HIS A 140 -17.31 15.62 14.18
CA HIS A 140 -18.76 15.79 14.13
C HIS A 140 -19.51 15.20 15.33
N HIS A 141 -19.01 14.12 15.95
CA HIS A 141 -19.76 13.37 16.97
C HIS A 141 -19.15 13.43 18.38
N GLY A 142 -17.96 14.01 18.55
CA GLY A 142 -17.22 14.01 19.82
C GLY A 142 -16.69 12.62 20.22
N GLU A 143 -15.78 12.58 21.20
CA GLU A 143 -15.17 11.32 21.68
C GLU A 143 -16.16 10.37 22.38
N GLU A 144 -17.32 10.86 22.83
CA GLU A 144 -18.26 10.11 23.68
C GLU A 144 -19.37 9.35 22.91
N SER A 145 -19.50 9.54 21.60
CA SER A 145 -20.47 8.75 20.84
C SER A 145 -19.97 7.32 20.71
N LYS A 146 -20.76 6.33 21.18
CA LYS A 146 -20.52 4.90 20.91
C LYS A 146 -20.26 4.77 19.41
N ARG A 147 -19.02 4.44 19.03
CA ARG A 147 -18.60 4.36 17.62
C ARG A 147 -19.40 3.27 16.94
N LEU A 148 -20.49 3.67 16.28
CA LEU A 148 -21.37 2.75 15.58
C LEU A 148 -20.59 2.13 14.42
N PRO A 149 -20.87 0.86 14.09
CA PRO A 149 -20.39 0.28 12.84
C PRO A 149 -20.76 1.18 11.66
N LEU A 150 -19.78 1.43 10.78
CA LEU A 150 -20.01 2.18 9.54
C LEU A 150 -20.72 1.29 8.51
N PHE A 151 -20.41 -0.01 8.52
CA PHE A 151 -21.04 -1.03 7.69
C PHE A 151 -21.67 -2.12 8.56
N HIS A 152 -21.20 -3.37 8.45
CA HIS A 152 -21.79 -4.50 9.17
C HIS A 152 -21.34 -4.49 10.63
N THR A 153 -20.04 -4.69 10.86
CA THR A 153 -19.49 -4.83 12.21
C THR A 153 -18.36 -3.83 12.49
N TRP A 154 -17.72 -3.30 11.45
CA TRP A 154 -16.56 -2.42 11.62
C TRP A 154 -16.93 -0.95 11.81
N PRO A 155 -16.43 -0.28 12.87
CA PRO A 155 -16.36 1.17 12.92
C PRO A 155 -15.27 1.69 11.97
N THR A 156 -15.35 2.95 11.56
CA THR A 156 -14.38 3.59 10.65
C THR A 156 -12.93 3.48 11.15
N THR A 157 -12.72 3.55 12.47
CA THR A 157 -11.38 3.43 13.05
C THR A 157 -10.74 2.08 12.80
N HIS A 158 -11.53 1.01 12.73
CA HIS A 158 -11.00 -0.32 12.39
C HIS A 158 -10.52 -0.39 10.93
N PHE A 159 -11.25 0.24 10.00
CA PHE A 159 -10.77 0.38 8.62
C PHE A 159 -9.43 1.13 8.54
N TYR A 160 -9.25 2.16 9.36
CA TYR A 160 -7.99 2.90 9.43
C TYR A 160 -6.86 2.03 9.98
N GLU A 161 -7.08 1.34 11.09
CA GLU A 161 -6.09 0.46 11.73
C GLU A 161 -5.61 -0.61 10.76
N VAL A 162 -6.54 -1.27 10.06
CA VAL A 162 -6.23 -2.28 9.06
C VAL A 162 -5.48 -1.68 7.86
N SER A 163 -5.95 -0.54 7.32
CA SER A 163 -5.28 0.14 6.20
C SER A 163 -3.84 0.51 6.56
N ARG A 164 -3.62 1.07 7.76
CA ARG A 164 -2.30 1.43 8.27
C ARG A 164 -1.41 0.20 8.40
N LYS A 165 -1.91 -0.88 9.00
CA LYS A 165 -1.15 -2.13 9.17
C LYS A 165 -0.71 -2.69 7.82
N LEU A 166 -1.63 -2.80 6.85
CA LEU A 166 -1.29 -3.23 5.49
C LEU A 166 -0.22 -2.32 4.87
N SER A 167 -0.41 -1.01 4.93
CA SER A 167 0.56 -0.05 4.37
C SER A 167 1.96 -0.19 4.98
N ASP A 168 2.05 -0.43 6.30
CA ASP A 168 3.33 -0.61 6.99
C ASP A 168 4.04 -1.91 6.61
N MET A 169 3.29 -3.00 6.39
CA MET A 169 3.83 -4.28 5.94
C MET A 169 4.47 -4.13 4.55
N TYR A 170 3.72 -3.59 3.59
CA TYR A 170 4.22 -3.35 2.24
C TYR A 170 5.35 -2.31 2.18
N ARG A 171 5.37 -1.34 3.09
CA ARG A 171 6.50 -0.41 3.23
C ARG A 171 7.78 -1.12 3.67
N LYS A 172 7.71 -1.98 4.69
CA LYS A 172 8.86 -2.77 5.17
C LYS A 172 9.34 -3.73 4.08
N GLU A 173 8.42 -4.39 3.39
CA GLU A 173 8.74 -5.28 2.28
C GLU A 173 9.43 -4.52 1.13
N LEU A 174 8.96 -3.32 0.77
CA LEU A 174 9.62 -2.50 -0.25
C LEU A 174 11.06 -2.15 0.13
N LEU A 175 11.30 -1.81 1.40
CA LEU A 175 12.64 -1.52 1.89
C LEU A 175 13.56 -2.73 1.77
N LEU A 176 13.08 -3.91 2.15
CA LEU A 176 13.81 -5.16 1.96
C LEU A 176 14.17 -5.41 0.49
N LYS A 177 13.18 -5.25 -0.42
CA LYS A 177 13.40 -5.48 -1.85
C LYS A 177 14.44 -4.53 -2.44
N ARG A 178 14.49 -3.27 -1.99
CA ARG A 178 15.55 -2.33 -2.39
C ARG A 178 16.93 -2.80 -1.92
N THR A 179 17.05 -3.17 -0.65
CA THR A 179 18.31 -3.71 -0.10
C THR A 179 18.74 -4.96 -0.87
N VAL A 180 17.82 -5.90 -1.14
CA VAL A 180 18.12 -7.08 -1.94
C VAL A 180 18.65 -6.69 -3.32
N ALA A 181 18.00 -5.77 -4.03
CA ALA A 181 18.44 -5.37 -5.37
C ALA A 181 19.81 -4.69 -5.37
N GLU A 182 20.09 -3.83 -4.38
CA GLU A 182 21.39 -3.17 -4.20
C GLU A 182 22.50 -4.20 -3.96
N GLU A 183 22.25 -5.20 -3.11
CA GLU A 183 23.24 -6.21 -2.74
C GLU A 183 23.42 -7.30 -3.81
N LEU A 184 22.36 -7.65 -4.55
CA LEU A 184 22.38 -8.75 -5.52
C LEU A 184 23.40 -8.52 -6.64
N ALA A 185 23.52 -7.28 -7.12
CA ALA A 185 24.48 -6.90 -8.15
C ALA A 185 25.94 -7.00 -7.68
N HIS A 186 26.20 -6.92 -6.36
CA HIS A 186 27.55 -6.95 -5.78
C HIS A 186 27.91 -8.27 -5.09
N CYS A 187 26.93 -9.12 -4.79
CA CYS A 187 27.12 -10.38 -4.08
C CYS A 187 27.92 -11.41 -4.91
N SER A 188 29.03 -11.93 -4.39
CA SER A 188 29.81 -13.04 -4.99
C SER A 188 29.59 -14.37 -4.28
N ASP A 189 28.93 -14.36 -3.13
CA ASP A 189 28.60 -15.55 -2.34
C ASP A 189 27.29 -16.19 -2.85
N HIS A 190 27.35 -17.48 -3.15
CA HIS A 190 26.24 -18.24 -3.71
C HIS A 190 25.08 -18.39 -2.70
N ASP A 191 25.40 -18.71 -1.44
CA ASP A 191 24.38 -18.97 -0.42
C ASP A 191 23.67 -17.67 -0.01
N LEU A 192 24.40 -16.56 0.00
CA LEU A 192 23.84 -15.23 0.21
C LEU A 192 22.94 -14.80 -0.96
N THR A 193 23.34 -15.10 -2.20
CA THR A 193 22.50 -14.87 -3.39
C THR A 193 21.18 -15.63 -3.29
N LEU A 194 21.22 -16.92 -2.93
CA LEU A 194 20.01 -17.72 -2.72
C LEU A 194 19.14 -17.18 -1.58
N SER A 195 19.77 -16.69 -0.50
CA SER A 195 19.06 -16.08 0.62
C SER A 195 18.32 -14.82 0.19
N TYR A 196 18.93 -13.97 -0.62
CA TYR A 196 18.30 -12.78 -1.19
C TYR A 196 17.12 -13.11 -2.12
N LEU A 197 17.28 -14.11 -2.99
CA LEU A 197 16.17 -14.58 -3.83
C LEU A 197 15.02 -15.12 -2.99
N SER A 198 15.31 -15.91 -1.96
CA SER A 198 14.31 -16.43 -1.02
C SER A 198 13.55 -15.31 -0.30
N MET A 199 14.28 -14.30 0.18
CA MET A 199 13.69 -13.09 0.79
C MET A 199 12.75 -12.37 -0.19
N TRP A 200 13.15 -12.20 -1.44
CA TRP A 200 12.30 -11.57 -2.44
C TRP A 200 11.03 -12.38 -2.71
N LEU A 201 11.17 -13.70 -2.87
CA LEU A 201 10.08 -14.60 -3.22
C LEU A 201 9.02 -14.68 -2.12
N HIS A 202 9.44 -14.87 -0.87
CA HIS A 202 8.54 -15.18 0.24
C HIS A 202 7.97 -13.97 0.95
N GLN A 203 8.47 -12.77 0.65
CA GLN A 203 7.94 -11.50 1.18
C GLN A 203 7.77 -11.50 2.71
N PRO A 204 8.84 -11.70 3.49
CA PRO A 204 8.75 -12.00 4.91
C PRO A 204 8.08 -10.91 5.76
N TYR A 205 7.99 -9.67 5.26
CA TYR A 205 7.28 -8.58 5.95
C TYR A 205 5.79 -8.48 5.59
N VAL A 206 5.35 -9.20 4.57
CA VAL A 206 3.93 -9.38 4.23
C VAL A 206 3.40 -10.61 4.98
N GLU A 207 3.13 -10.43 6.28
CA GLU A 207 2.62 -11.48 7.16
C GLU A 207 1.32 -12.11 6.62
N SER A 208 1.09 -13.38 6.97
CA SER A 208 -0.05 -14.16 6.49
C SER A 208 -1.41 -13.56 6.83
N ASP A 209 -1.48 -12.72 7.86
CA ASP A 209 -2.69 -12.04 8.27
C ASP A 209 -3.09 -10.88 7.33
N SER A 210 -2.20 -10.40 6.46
CA SER A 210 -2.50 -9.35 5.46
C SER A 210 -3.67 -9.73 4.56
N LYS A 211 -3.71 -11.00 4.11
CA LYS A 211 -4.80 -11.55 3.32
C LYS A 211 -6.10 -11.59 4.11
N LEU A 212 -6.03 -12.01 5.38
CA LEU A 212 -7.19 -12.04 6.27
C LEU A 212 -7.75 -10.63 6.45
N HIS A 213 -6.90 -9.66 6.77
CA HIS A 213 -7.26 -8.26 6.90
C HIS A 213 -7.94 -7.69 5.64
N LEU A 214 -7.38 -7.97 4.46
CA LEU A 214 -7.96 -7.53 3.20
C LEU A 214 -9.33 -8.18 2.95
N GLU A 215 -9.44 -9.51 3.10
CA GLU A 215 -10.69 -10.22 2.85
C GLU A 215 -11.77 -9.80 3.85
N SER A 216 -11.42 -9.57 5.12
CA SER A 216 -12.35 -8.98 6.10
C SER A 216 -12.81 -7.58 5.69
N MET A 217 -11.90 -6.71 5.23
CA MET A 217 -12.26 -5.37 4.74
C MET A 217 -13.22 -5.43 3.54
N LEU A 218 -12.99 -6.37 2.61
CA LEU A 218 -13.83 -6.57 1.43
C LEU A 218 -15.20 -7.14 1.78
N LEU A 219 -15.27 -8.07 2.72
CA LEU A 219 -16.51 -8.61 3.24
C LEU A 219 -17.35 -7.53 3.95
N GLU A 220 -16.71 -6.74 4.83
CA GLU A 220 -17.38 -5.65 5.55
C GLU A 220 -17.96 -4.57 4.62
N THR A 221 -17.32 -4.33 3.48
CA THR A 221 -17.77 -3.35 2.48
C THR A 221 -18.69 -3.93 1.40
N GLY A 222 -19.00 -5.22 1.48
CA GLY A 222 -19.90 -5.94 0.56
C GLY A 222 -19.30 -6.23 -0.82
N HIS A 223 -17.97 -6.31 -0.93
CA HIS A 223 -17.27 -6.81 -2.12
C HIS A 223 -17.10 -8.33 -2.12
N ARG A 224 -17.27 -8.97 -0.97
CA ARG A 224 -17.38 -10.43 -0.81
C ARG A 224 -18.76 -10.75 -0.24
N ALA A 225 -19.27 -11.92 -0.59
CA ALA A 225 -20.46 -12.46 0.05
C ALA A 225 -20.12 -12.86 1.49
N LEU A 226 -21.09 -12.68 2.38
CA LEU A 226 -21.07 -13.17 3.77
C LEU A 226 -21.34 -14.67 3.83
#